data_AF-A0A7T7V380-F1
#
_entry.id   AF-A0A7T7V380-F1
#
_cell.length_a   1.000
_cell.length_b   1.000
_cell.length_c   1.000
_cell.angle_alpha   90.00
_cell.angle_beta   90.00
_cell.angle_gamma   90.00
#
_symmetry.space_group_name_H-M   'P 1'
#
loop_
_entity.id
_entity.type
_entity.pdbx_description
1 polymer ?
#
loop_
_entity_poly.entity_id
_entity_poly.type
_entity_poly.pdbx_seq_one_letter_code
_entity_poly.pdbx_strand_id
1 'polypeptide(L)'
;MVVLAALFACNNDDNSFKSVSYPDMAEASDPKIINDINGVKVYNGGYGSSLVQDPQDKSVFYMLTDRGPNIDGPVKDSKVFSNPDFTPQIGKFQLKDGKLVQIGTILLKNAAGKNLTGLPNPIGSGGTGEIAYDTKGNVLSNDIDGLDSEGLAIAPDGTFWVSDEYGPHIIHFDKNGNTIEKINPFNTSRKIPKVFAKRRPNRGMEGLCITPDGKTLVGIMQFPLYNPSSTDMKGSLIIRIITFDIASGKTQQFVYLMENKDLQAVSEIAAIDNNSFLVLERDGEYATSANRASVFKKVYKIELDGATDVSDPNNGENGKLYNGKPLEQLINLSGLQQNNIVPVKKTLVLDLMTDLNTIYPHDKAEGIFVIDNNTIAISNDDDFGVTGNGKYEQKVLPSSNTIDRNTIYFIKLKKPLK
;
A
#
# COMPACT_ATOMS: atom_id res chain seq x y z
N MET A 1 -56.52 37.01 -25.50
CA MET A 1 -55.18 36.61 -25.99
C MET A 1 -54.47 35.99 -24.80
N VAL A 2 -54.45 34.66 -24.73
CA VAL A 2 -53.90 33.89 -23.60
C VAL A 2 -52.41 33.71 -23.84
N VAL A 3 -51.57 34.21 -22.95
CA VAL A 3 -50.11 34.02 -22.99
C VAL A 3 -49.82 32.72 -22.25
N LEU A 4 -49.45 31.68 -23.00
CA LEU A 4 -49.04 30.38 -22.49
C LEU A 4 -47.54 30.46 -22.16
N ALA A 5 -47.20 30.46 -20.87
CA ALA A 5 -45.82 30.35 -20.42
C ALA A 5 -45.36 28.89 -20.53
N ALA A 6 -44.42 28.63 -21.44
CA ALA A 6 -43.76 27.33 -21.54
C ALA A 6 -42.68 27.23 -20.46
N LEU A 7 -42.94 26.43 -19.42
CA LEU A 7 -41.94 25.97 -18.48
C LEU A 7 -41.11 24.87 -19.16
N PHE A 8 -39.85 25.16 -19.47
CA PHE A 8 -38.87 24.13 -19.78
C PHE A 8 -38.54 23.38 -18.49
N ALA A 9 -39.04 22.15 -18.37
CA ALA A 9 -38.53 21.19 -17.40
C ALA A 9 -37.17 20.70 -17.90
N CYS A 10 -36.10 21.00 -17.15
CA CYS A 10 -34.84 20.29 -17.31
C CYS A 10 -35.08 18.82 -16.94
N ASN A 11 -34.88 17.92 -17.89
CA ASN A 11 -34.73 16.50 -17.56
C ASN A 11 -33.53 16.39 -16.60
N ASN A 12 -33.79 15.89 -15.40
CA ASN A 12 -32.73 15.37 -14.55
C ASN A 12 -32.07 14.23 -15.32
N ASP A 13 -30.78 14.37 -15.60
CA ASP A 13 -29.97 13.27 -16.08
C ASP A 13 -30.03 12.14 -15.05
N ASP A 14 -30.77 11.09 -15.38
CA ASP A 14 -30.64 9.75 -14.80
C ASP A 14 -29.21 9.26 -15.10
N ASN A 15 -28.23 9.73 -14.34
CA ASN A 15 -26.97 9.02 -14.15
C ASN A 15 -27.26 7.79 -13.27
N SER A 16 -28.04 6.86 -13.82
CA SER A 16 -28.10 5.51 -13.29
C SER A 16 -26.71 4.91 -13.52
N PHE A 17 -25.82 5.03 -12.53
CA PHE A 17 -24.58 4.27 -12.52
C PHE A 17 -24.96 2.83 -12.84
N LYS A 18 -24.44 2.30 -13.95
CA LYS A 18 -24.68 0.89 -14.31
C LYS A 18 -24.30 0.05 -13.11
N SER A 19 -25.23 -0.75 -12.60
CA SER A 19 -24.94 -1.69 -11.53
C SER A 19 -23.87 -2.67 -12.02
N VAL A 20 -22.70 -2.64 -11.39
CA VAL A 20 -21.61 -3.56 -11.70
C VAL A 20 -21.78 -4.82 -10.86
N SER A 21 -21.79 -5.98 -11.51
CA SER A 21 -21.71 -7.26 -10.82
C SER A 21 -20.25 -7.67 -10.72
N TYR A 22 -19.71 -7.70 -9.50
CA TYR A 22 -18.34 -8.18 -9.28
C TYR A 22 -18.31 -9.72 -9.21
N PRO A 23 -17.40 -10.39 -9.95
CA PRO A 23 -17.15 -11.83 -9.80
C PRO A 23 -16.39 -12.11 -8.49
N ASP A 24 -16.19 -13.37 -8.10
CA ASP A 24 -15.36 -13.70 -6.92
C ASP A 24 -13.90 -13.21 -7.08
N MET A 25 -13.37 -13.25 -8.31
CA MET A 25 -12.07 -12.67 -8.66
C MET A 25 -12.01 -12.29 -10.15
N ALA A 26 -11.09 -11.39 -10.50
CA ALA A 26 -10.74 -11.03 -11.88
C ALA A 26 -9.22 -10.83 -12.01
N GLU A 27 -8.60 -11.57 -12.93
CA GLU A 27 -7.16 -11.48 -13.24
C GLU A 27 -6.89 -10.45 -14.35
N ALA A 28 -5.74 -9.79 -14.30
CA ALA A 28 -5.24 -8.91 -15.34
C ALA A 28 -5.00 -9.65 -16.66
N SER A 29 -5.63 -9.17 -17.74
CA SER A 29 -5.51 -9.79 -19.05
C SER A 29 -4.26 -9.33 -19.80
N ASP A 30 -3.50 -10.29 -20.32
CA ASP A 30 -2.46 -10.10 -21.33
C ASP A 30 -1.40 -9.02 -20.98
N PRO A 31 -0.76 -9.08 -19.79
CA PRO A 31 0.28 -8.12 -19.44
C PRO A 31 1.43 -8.21 -20.43
N LYS A 32 1.89 -7.05 -20.93
CA LYS A 32 2.99 -6.96 -21.89
C LYS A 32 4.27 -7.51 -21.29
N ILE A 33 5.12 -8.16 -22.08
CA ILE A 33 6.49 -8.50 -21.66
C ILE A 33 7.37 -7.27 -21.87
N ILE A 34 8.06 -6.84 -20.82
CA ILE A 34 8.95 -5.66 -20.84
C ILE A 34 10.43 -6.03 -20.80
N ASN A 35 10.74 -7.29 -20.50
CA ASN A 35 12.10 -7.81 -20.55
C ASN A 35 12.11 -9.34 -20.62
N ASP A 36 13.24 -9.91 -21.04
CA ASP A 36 13.53 -11.34 -21.00
C ASP A 36 14.97 -11.53 -20.50
N ILE A 37 15.10 -12.15 -19.31
CA ILE A 37 16.37 -12.40 -18.66
C ILE A 37 16.66 -13.91 -18.73
N ASN A 38 17.40 -14.33 -19.75
CA ASN A 38 17.80 -15.73 -19.95
C ASN A 38 16.60 -16.70 -20.00
N GLY A 39 15.50 -16.30 -20.66
CA GLY A 39 14.27 -17.08 -20.78
C GLY A 39 13.25 -16.82 -19.66
N VAL A 40 13.58 -16.00 -18.67
CA VAL A 40 12.63 -15.53 -17.65
C VAL A 40 11.96 -14.27 -18.13
N LYS A 41 10.64 -14.35 -18.34
CA LYS A 41 9.84 -13.22 -18.83
C LYS A 41 9.49 -12.29 -17.67
N VAL A 42 9.83 -11.03 -17.83
CA VAL A 42 9.42 -9.93 -16.96
C VAL A 42 8.22 -9.24 -17.60
N TYR A 43 7.12 -9.14 -16.88
CA TYR A 43 5.87 -8.57 -17.39
C TYR A 43 5.68 -7.14 -16.90
N ASN A 44 4.96 -6.30 -17.64
CA ASN A 44 4.41 -5.04 -17.15
C ASN A 44 3.21 -5.33 -16.25
N GLY A 45 3.47 -6.05 -15.16
CA GLY A 45 2.54 -6.28 -14.05
C GLY A 45 2.95 -5.40 -12.87
N GLY A 46 3.07 -6.02 -11.70
CA GLY A 46 3.46 -5.38 -10.45
C GLY A 46 2.38 -4.48 -9.87
N TYR A 47 1.19 -4.42 -10.47
CA TYR A 47 0.08 -3.54 -10.07
C TYR A 47 -0.65 -4.05 -8.81
N GLY A 48 0.09 -4.44 -7.77
CA GLY A 48 -0.49 -5.06 -6.58
C GLY A 48 -0.34 -4.26 -5.29
N SER A 49 0.62 -3.33 -5.26
CA SER A 49 0.99 -2.54 -4.08
C SER A 49 -0.22 -1.88 -3.42
N SER A 50 -1.12 -1.31 -4.23
CA SER A 50 -2.42 -0.83 -3.76
C SER A 50 -3.45 -0.74 -4.89
N LEU A 51 -4.72 -0.61 -4.53
CA LEU A 51 -5.81 -0.36 -5.46
C LEU A 51 -6.87 0.60 -4.87
N VAL A 52 -7.52 1.32 -5.77
CA VAL A 52 -8.67 2.19 -5.48
C VAL A 52 -9.66 2.14 -6.63
N GLN A 53 -10.95 2.25 -6.34
CA GLN A 53 -11.97 2.28 -7.38
C GLN A 53 -12.16 3.70 -7.94
N ASP A 54 -12.36 3.80 -9.26
CA ASP A 54 -12.74 5.07 -9.89
C ASP A 54 -14.09 5.55 -9.30
N PRO A 55 -14.16 6.78 -8.76
CA PRO A 55 -15.37 7.28 -8.13
C PRO A 55 -16.51 7.49 -9.13
N GLN A 56 -16.21 7.59 -10.44
CA GLN A 56 -17.18 7.85 -11.50
C GLN A 56 -17.59 6.58 -12.26
N ASP A 57 -16.74 5.56 -12.32
CA ASP A 57 -17.04 4.29 -12.97
C ASP A 57 -16.70 3.11 -12.06
N LYS A 58 -17.74 2.49 -11.50
CA LYS A 58 -17.61 1.34 -10.58
C LYS A 58 -17.00 0.10 -11.23
N SER A 59 -16.90 0.03 -12.55
CA SER A 59 -16.20 -1.06 -13.25
C SER A 59 -14.69 -0.83 -13.34
N VAL A 60 -14.19 0.32 -12.91
CA VAL A 60 -12.81 0.74 -13.13
C VAL A 60 -12.05 0.86 -11.82
N PHE A 61 -10.81 0.37 -11.84
CA PHE A 61 -9.88 0.39 -10.71
C PHE A 61 -8.56 1.02 -11.15
N TYR A 62 -8.00 1.84 -10.28
CA TYR A 62 -6.62 2.29 -10.38
C TYR A 62 -5.78 1.38 -9.49
N MET A 63 -4.73 0.81 -10.05
CA MET A 63 -3.82 -0.13 -9.36
C MET A 63 -2.39 0.41 -9.48
N LEU A 64 -1.61 0.29 -8.42
CA LEU A 64 -0.28 0.90 -8.29
C LEU A 64 0.83 -0.16 -8.40
N THR A 65 1.90 0.17 -9.11
CA THR A 65 3.14 -0.63 -9.07
C THR A 65 4.07 -0.22 -7.95
N ASP A 66 4.95 -1.11 -7.52
CA ASP A 66 6.10 -0.79 -6.67
C ASP A 66 7.25 -0.14 -7.49
N ARG A 67 8.48 -0.20 -6.95
CA ARG A 67 9.74 0.23 -7.59
C ARG A 67 10.10 -0.41 -8.94
N GLY A 68 9.36 -1.38 -9.46
CA GLY A 68 9.69 -2.07 -10.70
C GLY A 68 10.41 -3.40 -10.51
N PRO A 69 10.62 -4.16 -11.59
CA PRO A 69 11.00 -5.56 -11.53
C PRO A 69 12.43 -5.73 -11.01
N ASN A 70 12.52 -6.30 -9.81
CA ASN A 70 13.76 -6.56 -9.11
C ASN A 70 13.74 -7.92 -8.39
N ILE A 71 14.92 -8.42 -8.04
CA ILE A 71 15.10 -9.63 -7.22
C ILE A 71 16.13 -9.34 -6.13
N ASP A 72 16.24 -10.23 -5.14
CA ASP A 72 17.36 -10.17 -4.19
C ASP A 72 18.69 -10.38 -4.92
N GLY A 73 19.69 -9.59 -4.55
CA GLY A 73 21.02 -9.66 -5.14
C GLY A 73 21.93 -10.69 -4.48
N PRO A 74 23.10 -10.95 -5.09
CA PRO A 74 24.02 -12.01 -4.65
C PRO A 74 24.71 -11.71 -3.32
N VAL A 75 24.62 -10.48 -2.82
CA VAL A 75 25.14 -10.07 -1.51
C VAL A 75 24.01 -9.56 -0.63
N LYS A 76 24.20 -9.65 0.69
CA LYS A 76 23.23 -9.14 1.65
C LYS A 76 22.94 -7.65 1.40
N ASP A 77 21.69 -7.25 1.55
CA ASP A 77 21.21 -5.87 1.38
C ASP A 77 21.53 -5.35 -0.04
N SER A 78 21.21 -6.16 -1.06
CA SER A 78 21.31 -5.74 -2.47
C SER A 78 20.15 -6.23 -3.31
N LYS A 79 19.90 -5.54 -4.43
CA LYS A 79 18.84 -5.84 -5.39
C LYS A 79 19.38 -5.86 -6.81
N VAL A 80 18.80 -6.67 -7.68
CA VAL A 80 19.12 -6.71 -9.12
C VAL A 80 17.90 -6.26 -9.90
N PHE A 81 17.95 -5.09 -10.53
CA PHE A 81 16.88 -4.52 -11.34
C PHE A 81 17.02 -4.97 -12.79
N SER A 82 15.96 -5.57 -13.34
CA SER A 82 15.91 -5.94 -14.76
C SER A 82 15.63 -4.73 -15.65
N ASN A 83 14.88 -3.76 -15.14
CA ASN A 83 14.56 -2.52 -15.82
C ASN A 83 14.85 -1.33 -14.88
N PRO A 84 16.13 -0.92 -14.73
CA PRO A 84 16.50 0.21 -13.85
C PRO A 84 15.79 1.54 -14.15
N ASP A 85 15.43 1.75 -15.41
CA ASP A 85 14.71 2.95 -15.87
C ASP A 85 13.17 2.79 -15.79
N PHE A 86 12.67 1.72 -15.16
CA PHE A 86 11.24 1.53 -14.96
C PHE A 86 10.67 2.69 -14.13
N THR A 87 9.54 3.23 -14.59
CA THR A 87 8.83 4.31 -13.90
C THR A 87 7.67 3.70 -13.11
N PRO A 88 7.67 3.80 -11.77
CA PRO A 88 6.50 3.47 -10.98
C PRO A 88 5.26 4.19 -11.52
N GLN A 89 4.13 3.49 -11.57
CA GLN A 89 3.00 3.91 -12.40
C GLN A 89 1.67 3.43 -11.83
N ILE A 90 0.61 4.20 -12.12
CA ILE A 90 -0.77 3.82 -11.83
C ILE A 90 -1.39 3.27 -13.11
N GLY A 91 -1.85 2.02 -13.07
CA GLY A 91 -2.61 1.39 -14.15
C GLY A 91 -4.09 1.63 -13.97
N LYS A 92 -4.79 1.99 -15.04
CA LYS A 92 -6.26 2.08 -15.07
C LYS A 92 -6.80 0.79 -15.68
N PHE A 93 -7.49 -0.02 -14.88
CA PHE A 93 -8.03 -1.32 -15.25
C PHE A 93 -9.56 -1.27 -15.26
N GLN A 94 -10.17 -1.77 -16.33
CA GLN A 94 -11.61 -1.96 -16.42
C GLN A 94 -11.96 -3.44 -16.24
N LEU A 95 -12.87 -3.74 -15.31
CA LEU A 95 -13.51 -5.02 -15.19
C LEU A 95 -14.45 -5.23 -16.38
N LYS A 96 -14.08 -6.16 -17.27
CA LYS A 96 -14.83 -6.50 -18.47
C LYS A 96 -14.84 -8.00 -18.66
N ASP A 97 -16.05 -8.58 -18.77
CA ASP A 97 -16.25 -10.01 -19.02
C ASP A 97 -15.47 -10.92 -18.03
N GLY A 98 -15.41 -10.51 -16.76
CA GLY A 98 -14.71 -11.23 -15.68
C GLY A 98 -13.18 -11.08 -15.66
N LYS A 99 -12.61 -10.18 -16.47
CA LYS A 99 -11.17 -9.89 -16.51
C LYS A 99 -10.87 -8.42 -16.21
N LEU A 100 -9.65 -8.14 -15.77
CA LEU A 100 -9.14 -6.77 -15.64
C LEU A 100 -8.38 -6.39 -16.92
N VAL A 101 -8.98 -5.54 -17.73
CA VAL A 101 -8.39 -5.04 -18.98
C VAL A 101 -7.74 -3.69 -18.70
N GLN A 102 -6.43 -3.57 -18.91
CA GLN A 102 -5.75 -2.28 -18.79
C GLN A 102 -6.19 -1.33 -19.91
N ILE A 103 -6.79 -0.20 -19.54
CA ILE A 103 -7.29 0.83 -20.46
C ILE A 103 -6.47 2.13 -20.40
N GLY A 104 -5.49 2.22 -19.49
CA GLY A 104 -4.60 3.37 -19.38
C GLY A 104 -3.46 3.18 -18.39
N THR A 105 -2.50 4.09 -18.45
CA THR A 105 -1.34 4.15 -17.56
C THR A 105 -1.02 5.61 -17.25
N ILE A 106 -0.74 5.91 -16.00
CA ILE A 106 -0.27 7.21 -15.51
C ILE A 106 1.15 6.99 -14.97
N LEU A 107 2.15 7.50 -15.67
CA LEU A 107 3.55 7.43 -15.22
C LEU A 107 3.79 8.47 -14.13
N LEU A 108 4.38 8.07 -13.01
CA LEU A 108 4.74 8.99 -11.94
C LEU A 108 6.00 9.77 -12.31
N LYS A 109 5.94 11.09 -12.15
CA LYS A 109 6.96 12.06 -12.55
C LYS A 109 7.21 13.03 -11.42
N ASN A 110 8.42 13.58 -11.37
CA ASN A 110 8.71 14.70 -10.49
C ASN A 110 8.02 16.00 -10.97
N ALA A 111 8.15 17.08 -10.20
CA ALA A 111 7.52 18.37 -10.50
C ALA A 111 8.04 19.01 -11.81
N ALA A 112 9.21 18.59 -12.31
CA ALA A 112 9.77 19.05 -13.59
C ALA A 112 9.29 18.18 -14.78
N GLY A 113 8.43 17.19 -14.56
CA GLY A 113 7.92 16.29 -15.58
C GLY A 113 8.88 15.16 -15.97
N LYS A 114 10.00 14.99 -15.25
CA LYS A 114 10.91 13.84 -15.43
C LYS A 114 10.26 12.62 -14.78
N ASN A 115 10.22 11.50 -15.51
CA ASN A 115 9.81 10.22 -14.96
C ASN A 115 10.65 9.86 -13.72
N LEU A 116 9.97 9.34 -12.70
CA LEU A 116 10.63 8.75 -11.54
C LEU A 116 11.25 7.39 -11.92
N THR A 117 12.14 6.91 -11.08
CA THR A 117 12.68 5.53 -11.12
C THR A 117 12.33 4.81 -9.82
N GLY A 118 12.49 3.50 -9.77
CA GLY A 118 12.45 2.74 -8.51
C GLY A 118 13.80 2.51 -7.86
N LEU A 119 14.83 3.27 -8.23
CA LEU A 119 16.16 3.10 -7.64
C LEU A 119 16.17 3.62 -6.18
N PRO A 120 16.97 3.02 -5.28
CA PRO A 120 17.03 3.45 -3.89
C PRO A 120 17.40 4.93 -3.72
N ASN A 121 16.84 5.58 -2.70
CA ASN A 121 17.20 6.96 -2.37
C ASN A 121 18.64 7.08 -1.79
N PRO A 122 19.28 8.25 -1.87
CA PRO A 122 20.54 8.50 -1.18
C PRO A 122 20.36 8.61 0.35
N ILE A 123 21.47 8.45 1.07
CA ILE A 123 21.52 8.62 2.55
C ILE A 123 20.96 10.00 2.93
N GLY A 124 20.15 10.02 4.00
CA GLY A 124 19.53 11.24 4.52
C GLY A 124 18.24 11.67 3.79
N SER A 125 17.86 10.97 2.72
CA SER A 125 16.64 11.26 1.94
C SER A 125 15.72 10.05 1.80
N GLY A 126 15.80 9.09 2.74
CA GLY A 126 15.09 7.82 2.67
C GLY A 126 15.91 6.65 2.14
N GLY A 127 17.24 6.78 2.06
CA GLY A 127 18.08 5.68 1.59
C GLY A 127 17.93 4.40 2.42
N THR A 128 17.82 3.26 1.72
CA THR A 128 17.71 1.93 2.33
C THR A 128 19.06 1.32 2.70
N GLY A 129 20.15 1.88 2.17
CA GLY A 129 21.49 1.29 2.28
C GLY A 129 21.70 0.08 1.37
N GLU A 130 20.69 -0.29 0.56
CA GLU A 130 20.80 -1.37 -0.41
C GLU A 130 21.72 -0.98 -1.57
N ILE A 131 22.47 -1.95 -2.08
CA ILE A 131 23.21 -1.81 -3.34
C ILE A 131 22.29 -2.23 -4.49
N ALA A 132 22.06 -1.33 -5.43
CA ALA A 132 21.32 -1.64 -6.65
C ALA A 132 22.27 -2.10 -7.75
N TYR A 133 21.96 -3.24 -8.39
CA TYR A 133 22.67 -3.77 -9.55
C TYR A 133 21.77 -3.81 -10.78
N ASP A 134 22.35 -3.71 -11.98
CA ASP A 134 21.70 -4.17 -13.20
C ASP A 134 21.89 -5.69 -13.40
N THR A 135 21.25 -6.25 -14.42
CA THR A 135 21.35 -7.68 -14.77
C THR A 135 22.73 -8.11 -15.29
N LYS A 136 23.66 -7.17 -15.49
CA LYS A 136 25.06 -7.43 -15.86
C LYS A 136 25.99 -7.37 -14.64
N GLY A 137 25.46 -7.04 -13.46
CA GLY A 137 26.23 -6.92 -12.22
C GLY A 137 26.90 -5.55 -12.03
N ASN A 138 26.56 -4.54 -12.83
CA ASN A 138 27.05 -3.18 -12.61
C ASN A 138 26.28 -2.53 -11.48
N VAL A 139 26.98 -1.80 -10.60
CA VAL A 139 26.34 -1.00 -9.55
C VAL A 139 25.65 0.21 -10.17
N LEU A 140 24.38 0.41 -9.82
CA LEU A 140 23.55 1.54 -10.21
C LEU A 140 23.68 2.64 -9.17
N SER A 141 23.56 3.89 -9.62
CA SER A 141 23.55 5.04 -8.71
C SER A 141 22.18 5.19 -8.05
N ASN A 142 22.16 5.64 -6.80
CA ASN A 142 20.94 6.01 -6.10
C ASN A 142 20.24 7.18 -6.82
N ASP A 143 18.92 7.25 -6.71
CA ASP A 143 18.11 8.34 -7.27
C ASP A 143 17.38 9.09 -6.14
N ILE A 144 17.56 10.41 -6.08
CA ILE A 144 16.87 11.27 -5.10
C ILE A 144 15.35 11.29 -5.30
N ASP A 145 14.93 11.07 -6.54
CA ASP A 145 13.53 10.98 -6.95
C ASP A 145 13.04 9.52 -7.00
N GLY A 146 13.88 8.57 -6.60
CA GLY A 146 13.54 7.16 -6.49
C GLY A 146 12.29 6.92 -5.63
N LEU A 147 11.42 6.02 -6.07
CA LEU A 147 10.14 5.74 -5.43
C LEU A 147 9.83 4.25 -5.43
N ASP A 148 9.47 3.75 -4.27
CA ASP A 148 8.98 2.39 -4.04
C ASP A 148 7.57 2.47 -3.51
N SER A 149 6.64 2.73 -4.43
CA SER A 149 5.29 3.17 -4.12
C SER A 149 4.42 2.03 -3.63
N GLU A 150 3.74 2.25 -2.50
CA GLU A 150 2.94 1.22 -1.84
C GLU A 150 1.44 1.57 -1.82
N GLY A 151 1.03 2.43 -0.89
CA GLY A 151 -0.37 2.83 -0.70
C GLY A 151 -0.83 3.85 -1.74
N LEU A 152 -2.11 3.79 -2.12
CA LEU A 152 -2.74 4.66 -3.11
C LEU A 152 -4.08 5.22 -2.60
N ALA A 153 -4.27 6.54 -2.72
CA ALA A 153 -5.57 7.18 -2.48
C ALA A 153 -5.92 8.16 -3.61
N ILE A 154 -7.22 8.26 -3.95
CA ILE A 154 -7.74 9.29 -4.86
C ILE A 154 -8.38 10.40 -4.03
N ALA A 155 -7.91 11.63 -4.19
CA ALA A 155 -8.53 12.80 -3.58
C ALA A 155 -9.85 13.18 -4.30
N PRO A 156 -10.76 13.93 -3.64
CA PRO A 156 -12.04 14.31 -4.26
C PRO A 156 -11.93 15.09 -5.58
N ASP A 157 -10.83 15.79 -5.80
CA ASP A 157 -10.56 16.52 -7.04
C ASP A 157 -10.01 15.61 -8.17
N GLY A 158 -9.76 14.33 -7.87
CA GLY A 158 -9.24 13.30 -8.77
C GLY A 158 -7.72 13.21 -8.83
N THR A 159 -6.98 13.96 -8.01
CA THR A 159 -5.53 13.78 -7.82
C THR A 159 -5.20 12.56 -6.97
N PHE A 160 -3.94 12.15 -6.93
CA PHE A 160 -3.51 10.91 -6.27
C PHE A 160 -2.54 11.18 -5.13
N TRP A 161 -2.72 10.49 -4.01
CA TRP A 161 -1.76 10.43 -2.92
C TRP A 161 -1.15 9.04 -2.88
N VAL A 162 0.17 8.98 -2.74
CA VAL A 162 0.94 7.73 -2.75
C VAL A 162 1.91 7.69 -1.56
N SER A 163 1.96 6.59 -0.82
CA SER A 163 3.01 6.34 0.18
C SER A 163 4.14 5.48 -0.40
N ASP A 164 5.23 5.32 0.35
CA ASP A 164 6.36 4.53 -0.11
C ASP A 164 7.16 3.81 0.99
N GLU A 165 7.95 2.81 0.58
CA GLU A 165 8.83 2.03 1.45
C GLU A 165 10.18 2.73 1.79
N TYR A 166 10.58 3.77 1.04
CA TYR A 166 11.86 4.46 1.25
C TYR A 166 11.78 5.66 2.21
N GLY A 167 10.69 6.41 2.28
CA GLY A 167 10.75 7.75 2.84
C GLY A 167 10.38 7.95 4.32
N PRO A 168 9.55 7.11 4.95
CA PRO A 168 8.22 7.00 4.34
C PRO A 168 7.78 8.39 3.82
N HIS A 169 7.64 8.48 2.51
CA HIS A 169 7.21 9.67 1.78
C HIS A 169 5.70 9.54 1.58
N ILE A 170 5.01 10.67 1.62
CA ILE A 170 3.63 10.82 1.15
C ILE A 170 3.72 11.83 0.00
N ILE A 171 3.40 11.38 -1.23
CA ILE A 171 3.56 12.18 -2.44
C ILE A 171 2.19 12.46 -3.05
N HIS A 172 1.94 13.74 -3.35
CA HIS A 172 0.76 14.19 -4.07
C HIS A 172 1.08 14.29 -5.55
N PHE A 173 0.31 13.62 -6.39
CA PHE A 173 0.42 13.65 -7.84
C PHE A 173 -0.82 14.26 -8.46
N ASP A 174 -0.64 15.07 -9.50
CA ASP A 174 -1.75 15.48 -10.36
C ASP A 174 -2.35 14.28 -11.14
N LYS A 175 -3.44 14.53 -11.87
CA LYS A 175 -4.12 13.49 -12.68
C LYS A 175 -3.25 12.85 -13.77
N ASN A 176 -2.15 13.50 -14.14
CA ASN A 176 -1.21 13.07 -15.17
C ASN A 176 0.08 12.49 -14.60
N GLY A 177 0.16 12.34 -13.27
CA GLY A 177 1.27 11.75 -12.54
C GLY A 177 2.40 12.71 -12.22
N ASN A 178 2.25 14.03 -12.38
CA ASN A 178 3.29 14.98 -11.97
C ASN A 178 3.22 15.27 -10.48
N THR A 179 4.35 15.25 -9.78
CA THR A 179 4.42 15.60 -8.34
C THR A 179 3.99 17.05 -8.12
N ILE A 180 2.97 17.22 -7.28
CA ILE A 180 2.55 18.50 -6.71
C ILE A 180 3.40 18.78 -5.46
N GLU A 181 3.53 17.81 -4.58
CA GLU A 181 4.36 17.91 -3.37
C GLU A 181 4.80 16.55 -2.82
N LYS A 182 5.82 16.60 -1.96
CA LYS A 182 6.38 15.44 -1.24
C LYS A 182 6.46 15.80 0.24
N ILE A 183 5.88 14.97 1.09
CA ILE A 183 5.79 15.14 2.55
C ILE A 183 6.54 13.98 3.20
N ASN A 184 7.52 14.26 4.04
CA ASN A 184 8.35 13.21 4.65
C ASN A 184 8.97 13.70 5.98
N PRO A 185 9.67 12.85 6.75
CA PRO A 185 10.30 13.26 8.01
C PRO A 185 11.64 13.98 7.79
N PHE A 186 12.05 14.19 6.54
CA PHE A 186 13.33 14.78 6.16
C PHE A 186 13.19 16.27 5.83
N ASN A 187 13.80 16.73 4.74
CA ASN A 187 13.89 18.15 4.38
C ASN A 187 12.89 18.56 3.30
N THR A 188 11.60 18.54 3.64
CA THR A 188 10.47 18.98 2.79
C THR A 188 9.72 20.17 3.40
N SER A 189 8.87 20.85 2.63
CA SER A 189 8.11 22.01 3.10
C SER A 189 7.08 21.65 4.17
N ARG A 190 6.29 20.60 3.91
CA ARG A 190 5.40 19.98 4.89
C ARG A 190 5.99 18.65 5.30
N LYS A 191 5.85 18.29 6.57
CA LYS A 191 6.56 17.15 7.16
C LYS A 191 5.65 16.27 7.99
N ILE A 192 5.97 14.99 8.03
CA ILE A 192 5.53 14.09 9.09
C ILE A 192 6.57 14.10 10.23
N PRO A 193 6.22 13.59 11.44
CA PRO A 193 7.13 13.59 12.58
C PRO A 193 8.48 12.89 12.33
N LYS A 194 9.56 13.39 12.94
CA LYS A 194 10.94 12.90 12.72
C LYS A 194 11.12 11.43 13.05
N VAL A 195 10.35 10.90 14.01
CA VAL A 195 10.42 9.50 14.42
C VAL A 195 10.20 8.53 13.25
N PHE A 196 9.44 8.91 12.22
CA PHE A 196 9.23 8.07 11.03
C PHE A 196 10.49 7.85 10.19
N ALA A 197 11.53 8.68 10.35
CA ALA A 197 12.85 8.42 9.76
C ALA A 197 13.54 7.18 10.38
N LYS A 198 13.06 6.67 11.52
CA LYS A 198 13.51 5.41 12.16
C LYS A 198 12.83 4.18 11.57
N ARG A 199 12.10 4.30 10.45
CA ARG A 199 11.58 3.13 9.72
C ARG A 199 12.68 2.10 9.49
N ARG A 200 12.30 0.83 9.42
CA ARG A 200 13.23 -0.20 8.96
C ARG A 200 13.58 0.11 7.50
N PRO A 201 14.87 -0.01 7.10
CA PRO A 201 15.25 0.14 5.70
C PRO A 201 14.46 -0.82 4.81
N ASN A 202 13.99 -0.30 3.67
CA ASN A 202 13.10 -0.98 2.74
C ASN A 202 11.79 -1.50 3.34
N ARG A 203 11.27 -0.85 4.39
CA ARG A 203 10.05 -1.24 5.12
C ARG A 203 9.34 -0.02 5.67
N GLY A 204 8.89 0.85 4.76
CA GLY A 204 8.37 2.19 5.04
C GLY A 204 6.88 2.23 5.35
N MET A 205 6.19 3.22 4.79
CA MET A 205 4.75 3.39 4.98
C MET A 205 4.05 2.61 3.88
N GLU A 206 3.63 1.41 4.26
CA GLU A 206 3.01 0.47 3.34
C GLU A 206 1.64 0.97 2.89
N GLY A 207 0.76 1.23 3.85
CA GLY A 207 -0.62 1.58 3.54
C GLY A 207 -0.87 3.07 3.62
N LEU A 208 -1.72 3.56 2.73
CA LEU A 208 -2.20 4.95 2.73
C LEU A 208 -3.61 5.04 2.18
N CYS A 209 -4.50 5.65 2.95
CA CYS A 209 -5.84 6.01 2.48
C CYS A 209 -6.18 7.48 2.77
N ILE A 210 -7.28 7.94 2.20
CA ILE A 210 -7.90 9.24 2.51
C ILE A 210 -9.26 8.99 3.16
N THR A 211 -9.60 9.75 4.19
CA THR A 211 -10.92 9.69 4.82
C THR A 211 -12.02 10.08 3.83
N PRO A 212 -13.25 9.55 3.94
CA PRO A 212 -14.31 9.84 2.97
C PRO A 212 -14.70 11.31 2.83
N ASP A 213 -14.44 12.14 3.85
CA ASP A 213 -14.62 13.60 3.76
C ASP A 213 -13.52 14.33 2.98
N GLY A 214 -12.48 13.61 2.55
CA GLY A 214 -11.37 14.11 1.76
C GLY A 214 -10.36 14.97 2.51
N LYS A 215 -10.39 14.98 3.86
CA LYS A 215 -9.61 15.93 4.66
C LYS A 215 -8.36 15.35 5.29
N THR A 216 -8.34 14.04 5.55
CA THR A 216 -7.29 13.41 6.34
C THR A 216 -6.69 12.25 5.57
N LEU A 217 -5.37 12.26 5.41
CA LEU A 217 -4.63 11.08 5.00
C LEU A 217 -4.35 10.23 6.24
N VAL A 218 -4.49 8.91 6.10
CA VAL A 218 -4.18 7.96 7.17
C VAL A 218 -3.23 6.92 6.63
N GLY A 219 -2.00 6.93 7.16
CA GLY A 219 -0.93 6.03 6.77
C GLY A 219 -0.59 5.04 7.88
N ILE A 220 -0.12 3.85 7.51
CA ILE A 220 0.35 2.84 8.45
C ILE A 220 1.75 2.35 8.04
N MET A 221 2.63 2.21 9.02
CA MET A 221 3.96 1.63 8.78
C MET A 221 3.86 0.12 8.59
N GLN A 222 4.69 -0.44 7.72
CA GLN A 222 4.71 -1.89 7.48
C GLN A 222 5.13 -2.70 8.71
N PHE A 223 6.05 -2.12 9.50
CA PHE A 223 6.70 -2.74 10.65
C PHE A 223 6.92 -1.76 11.81
N PRO A 224 7.20 -2.27 13.03
CA PRO A 224 7.75 -1.47 14.11
C PRO A 224 9.02 -0.73 13.66
N LEU A 225 9.14 0.53 14.09
CA LEU A 225 10.31 1.34 13.80
C LEU A 225 11.55 0.79 14.53
N TYR A 226 12.74 0.95 13.95
CA TYR A 226 14.01 0.67 14.62
C TYR A 226 14.37 1.78 15.61
N ASN A 227 13.56 1.89 16.66
CA ASN A 227 13.60 2.98 17.62
C ASN A 227 13.78 2.45 19.06
N PRO A 228 14.92 2.73 19.73
CA PRO A 228 16.03 3.55 19.25
C PRO A 228 16.97 2.81 18.29
N SER A 229 16.90 1.46 18.21
CA SER A 229 17.71 0.63 17.33
C SER A 229 17.01 -0.68 16.93
N SER A 230 17.58 -1.36 15.93
CA SER A 230 17.16 -2.70 15.48
C SER A 230 17.50 -3.84 16.46
N THR A 231 18.15 -3.57 17.59
CA THR A 231 18.35 -4.59 18.65
C THR A 231 17.34 -4.41 19.77
N ASP A 232 16.99 -3.16 20.06
CA ASP A 232 16.20 -2.79 21.22
C ASP A 232 14.69 -3.08 21.08
N MET A 233 14.16 -3.06 19.86
CA MET A 233 12.74 -3.32 19.60
C MET A 233 12.42 -4.81 19.34
N LYS A 234 13.31 -5.75 19.69
CA LYS A 234 13.26 -7.11 19.13
C LYS A 234 11.97 -7.79 19.56
N GLY A 235 11.18 -8.26 18.60
CA GLY A 235 9.87 -8.86 18.85
C GLY A 235 8.77 -7.86 19.21
N SER A 236 8.99 -6.56 18.99
CA SER A 236 7.95 -5.55 19.11
C SER A 236 6.82 -5.85 18.13
N LEU A 237 5.59 -5.64 18.59
CA LEU A 237 4.35 -5.73 17.82
C LEU A 237 3.77 -4.34 17.55
N ILE A 238 4.48 -3.28 17.95
CA ILE A 238 3.96 -1.91 17.94
C ILE A 238 4.23 -1.27 16.58
N ILE A 239 3.17 -1.03 15.84
CA ILE A 239 3.16 -0.34 14.56
C ILE A 239 2.50 1.02 14.75
N ARG A 240 3.03 2.04 14.07
CA ARG A 240 2.47 3.39 14.11
C ARG A 240 1.50 3.60 12.95
N ILE A 241 0.32 4.12 13.28
CA ILE A 241 -0.59 4.79 12.36
C ILE A 241 -0.35 6.29 12.50
N ILE A 242 -0.38 7.03 11.39
CA ILE A 242 -0.35 8.48 11.36
C ILE A 242 -1.59 9.01 10.65
N THR A 243 -2.25 9.99 11.25
CA THR A 243 -3.21 10.85 10.53
C THR A 243 -2.51 12.14 10.14
N PHE A 244 -2.85 12.67 8.97
CA PHE A 244 -2.34 13.94 8.46
C PHE A 244 -3.52 14.77 7.91
N ASP A 245 -3.86 15.86 8.58
CA ASP A 245 -4.86 16.82 8.09
C ASP A 245 -4.27 17.58 6.90
N ILE A 246 -4.88 17.41 5.72
CA ILE A 246 -4.35 17.92 4.45
C ILE A 246 -4.26 19.45 4.44
N ALA A 247 -5.21 20.15 5.06
CA ALA A 247 -5.24 21.60 5.03
C ALA A 247 -4.19 22.24 5.96
N SER A 248 -4.08 21.76 7.19
CA SER A 248 -3.24 22.36 8.23
C SER A 248 -1.87 21.68 8.40
N GLY A 249 -1.70 20.46 7.88
CA GLY A 249 -0.51 19.64 8.10
C GLY A 249 -0.37 19.11 9.53
N LYS A 250 -1.43 19.22 10.36
CA LYS A 250 -1.44 18.64 11.70
C LYS A 250 -1.45 17.13 11.61
N THR A 251 -0.73 16.50 12.54
CA THR A 251 -0.64 15.05 12.60
C THR A 251 -1.04 14.52 13.97
N GLN A 252 -1.59 13.32 13.99
CA GLN A 252 -1.73 12.51 15.20
C GLN A 252 -1.14 11.12 14.95
N GLN A 253 -0.78 10.43 16.02
CA GLN A 253 -0.19 9.10 15.94
C GLN A 253 -0.93 8.15 16.86
N PHE A 254 -1.18 6.93 16.37
CA PHE A 254 -1.89 5.89 17.11
C PHE A 254 -1.12 4.57 17.05
N VAL A 255 -1.38 3.69 18.03
CA VAL A 255 -0.73 2.38 18.11
C VAL A 255 -1.63 1.31 17.49
N TYR A 256 -1.09 0.62 16.49
CA TYR A 256 -1.58 -0.67 16.02
C TYR A 256 -0.74 -1.80 16.61
N LEU A 257 -1.38 -2.90 17.02
CA LEU A 257 -0.70 -4.11 17.47
C LEU A 257 -0.81 -5.20 16.41
N MET A 258 0.34 -5.56 15.85
CA MET A 258 0.49 -6.70 14.95
C MET A 258 0.12 -7.99 15.69
N GLU A 259 -0.53 -8.94 14.99
CA GLU A 259 -1.01 -10.17 15.60
C GLU A 259 0.13 -11.06 16.09
N ASN A 260 1.21 -11.13 15.31
CA ASN A 260 2.38 -11.95 15.61
C ASN A 260 3.65 -11.32 15.01
N LYS A 261 4.74 -11.35 15.77
CA LYS A 261 6.08 -10.85 15.40
C LYS A 261 6.72 -11.61 14.23
N ASP A 262 6.24 -12.82 13.94
CA ASP A 262 6.78 -13.70 12.89
C ASP A 262 6.04 -13.53 11.54
N LEU A 263 5.09 -12.60 11.47
CA LEU A 263 4.45 -12.22 10.21
C LEU A 263 5.37 -11.35 9.33
N GLN A 264 5.03 -11.29 8.05
CA GLN A 264 5.85 -10.63 7.04
C GLN A 264 5.52 -9.16 6.87
N ALA A 265 4.27 -8.73 7.03
CA ALA A 265 3.90 -7.33 6.88
C ALA A 265 2.51 -7.00 7.43
N VAL A 266 2.34 -5.74 7.86
CA VAL A 266 1.10 -5.02 7.61
C VAL A 266 1.17 -4.50 6.17
N SER A 267 0.20 -4.86 5.35
CA SER A 267 0.27 -4.63 3.91
C SER A 267 -0.57 -3.47 3.35
N GLU A 268 -1.61 -3.02 4.07
CA GLU A 268 -2.45 -1.89 3.61
C GLU A 268 -3.35 -1.36 4.72
N ILE A 269 -3.83 -0.13 4.57
CA ILE A 269 -4.92 0.48 5.32
C ILE A 269 -5.98 1.10 4.39
N ALA A 270 -7.26 0.80 4.61
CA ALA A 270 -8.37 1.34 3.82
C ALA A 270 -9.44 1.99 4.70
N ALA A 271 -9.94 3.17 4.30
CA ALA A 271 -10.95 3.90 5.07
C ALA A 271 -12.34 3.27 4.95
N ILE A 272 -13.02 3.07 6.09
CA ILE A 272 -14.45 2.70 6.17
C ILE A 272 -15.30 3.97 6.37
N ASP A 273 -14.84 4.82 7.28
CA ASP A 273 -15.34 6.14 7.58
C ASP A 273 -14.18 7.04 8.07
N ASN A 274 -14.49 8.17 8.70
CA ASN A 274 -13.47 9.12 9.14
C ASN A 274 -12.63 8.63 10.33
N ASN A 275 -13.03 7.54 10.99
CA ASN A 275 -12.42 7.11 12.24
C ASN A 275 -12.23 5.57 12.36
N SER A 276 -12.75 4.82 11.40
CA SER A 276 -12.61 3.38 11.30
C SER A 276 -11.97 2.98 9.98
N PHE A 277 -11.07 1.99 10.04
CA PHE A 277 -10.25 1.56 8.90
C PHE A 277 -10.18 0.03 8.84
N LEU A 278 -9.86 -0.52 7.69
CA LEU A 278 -9.40 -1.89 7.52
C LEU A 278 -7.88 -1.91 7.47
N VAL A 279 -7.25 -2.92 8.06
CA VAL A 279 -5.80 -3.17 7.98
C VAL A 279 -5.56 -4.62 7.57
N LEU A 280 -4.70 -4.83 6.58
CA LEU A 280 -4.26 -6.15 6.12
C LEU A 280 -2.98 -6.59 6.83
N GLU A 281 -2.97 -7.80 7.38
CA GLU A 281 -1.76 -8.47 7.86
C GLU A 281 -1.54 -9.78 7.12
N ARG A 282 -0.28 -10.07 6.78
CA ARG A 282 0.07 -11.33 6.11
C ARG A 282 1.43 -11.89 6.49
N ASP A 283 1.59 -13.19 6.25
CA ASP A 283 2.88 -13.84 6.06
C ASP A 283 3.40 -13.67 4.61
N GLY A 284 4.49 -14.36 4.29
CA GLY A 284 5.08 -14.42 2.94
C GLY A 284 4.87 -15.76 2.25
N GLU A 285 3.90 -16.58 2.70
CA GLU A 285 3.75 -17.96 2.25
C GLU A 285 2.71 -18.08 1.13
N TYR A 286 2.99 -18.89 0.11
CA TYR A 286 2.00 -19.29 -0.89
C TYR A 286 1.05 -20.33 -0.31
N ALA A 287 -0.27 -20.15 -0.51
CA ALA A 287 -1.24 -21.14 -0.07
C ALA A 287 -1.45 -22.25 -1.10
N THR A 288 -1.48 -23.48 -0.59
CA THR A 288 -1.84 -24.71 -1.28
C THR A 288 -2.87 -25.45 -0.45
N SER A 289 -3.53 -26.45 -1.02
CA SER A 289 -4.44 -27.31 -0.24
C SER A 289 -3.78 -27.99 0.95
N ALA A 290 -2.45 -28.19 0.92
CA ALA A 290 -1.71 -28.86 1.98
C ALA A 290 -1.33 -27.95 3.17
N ASN A 291 -1.01 -26.68 2.91
CA ASN A 291 -0.55 -25.72 3.94
C ASN A 291 -1.54 -24.59 4.25
N ARG A 292 -2.72 -24.54 3.60
CA ARG A 292 -3.73 -23.47 3.79
C ARG A 292 -4.02 -23.13 5.25
N ALA A 293 -4.02 -24.12 6.14
CA ALA A 293 -4.32 -23.92 7.57
C ALA A 293 -3.23 -23.19 8.37
N SER A 294 -1.99 -23.13 7.86
CA SER A 294 -0.88 -22.42 8.50
C SER A 294 -0.61 -21.04 7.90
N VAL A 295 -1.15 -20.76 6.71
CA VAL A 295 -0.99 -19.46 6.04
C VAL A 295 -1.81 -18.39 6.77
N PHE A 296 -1.23 -17.21 6.94
CA PHE A 296 -1.83 -16.08 7.61
C PHE A 296 -2.03 -14.93 6.63
N LYS A 297 -3.28 -14.60 6.31
CA LYS A 297 -3.68 -13.44 5.50
C LYS A 297 -5.03 -12.95 6.02
N LYS A 298 -5.03 -11.90 6.84
CA LYS A 298 -6.20 -11.46 7.61
C LYS A 298 -6.42 -9.97 7.52
N VAL A 299 -7.69 -9.58 7.47
CA VAL A 299 -8.11 -8.19 7.50
C VAL A 299 -8.78 -7.91 8.84
N TYR A 300 -8.38 -6.80 9.44
CA TYR A 300 -8.91 -6.33 10.72
C TYR A 300 -9.58 -4.97 10.54
N LYS A 301 -10.76 -4.78 11.12
CA LYS A 301 -11.30 -3.44 11.37
C LYS A 301 -10.58 -2.84 12.58
N ILE A 302 -10.15 -1.59 12.43
CA ILE A 302 -9.61 -0.78 13.52
C ILE A 302 -10.45 0.49 13.73
N GLU A 303 -10.50 0.98 14.97
CA GLU A 303 -11.20 2.21 15.36
C GLU A 303 -10.24 3.09 16.16
N LEU A 304 -10.12 4.37 15.80
CA LEU A 304 -9.26 5.33 16.49
C LEU A 304 -9.91 5.92 17.76
N ASP A 305 -11.24 5.88 17.86
CA ASP A 305 -11.96 6.37 19.04
C ASP A 305 -11.52 5.63 20.30
N GLY A 306 -11.12 6.40 21.31
CA GLY A 306 -10.61 5.89 22.58
C GLY A 306 -9.14 5.43 22.54
N ALA A 307 -8.49 5.42 21.37
CA ALA A 307 -7.06 5.19 21.28
C ALA A 307 -6.27 6.41 21.81
N THR A 308 -5.11 6.16 22.41
CA THR A 308 -4.25 7.22 22.92
C THR A 308 -3.45 7.85 21.78
N ASP A 309 -3.52 9.18 21.65
CA ASP A 309 -2.61 9.94 20.78
C ASP A 309 -1.19 9.91 21.38
N VAL A 310 -0.28 9.22 20.66
CA VAL A 310 1.11 9.03 21.07
C VAL A 310 2.07 10.05 20.45
N SER A 311 1.54 11.13 19.86
CA SER A 311 2.33 12.19 19.24
C SER A 311 3.27 12.88 20.22
N ASP A 312 4.44 13.26 19.71
CA ASP A 312 5.42 14.05 20.45
C ASP A 312 5.29 15.53 20.11
N PRO A 313 4.83 16.39 21.04
CA PRO A 313 4.75 17.83 20.80
C PRO A 313 6.13 18.46 20.53
N ASN A 314 7.22 17.83 20.99
CA ASN A 314 8.58 18.33 20.75
C ASN A 314 9.21 17.80 19.45
N ASN A 315 8.54 16.86 18.77
CA ASN A 315 9.01 16.23 17.54
C ASN A 315 10.46 15.71 17.65
N GLY A 316 10.78 15.03 18.74
CA GLY A 316 12.08 14.41 18.98
C GLY A 316 12.35 13.24 18.04
N GLU A 317 13.63 12.90 17.84
CA GLU A 317 14.04 11.83 16.91
C GLU A 317 13.49 10.45 17.28
N ASN A 318 13.28 10.20 18.57
CA ASN A 318 12.71 8.95 19.07
C ASN A 318 11.21 9.06 19.35
N GLY A 319 10.60 10.21 19.03
CA GLY A 319 9.23 10.55 19.41
C GLY A 319 9.05 10.66 20.92
N LYS A 320 7.79 10.58 21.36
CA LYS A 320 7.39 10.72 22.76
C LYS A 320 7.92 9.53 23.55
N LEU A 321 8.60 9.84 24.65
CA LEU A 321 9.15 8.82 25.55
C LEU A 321 8.15 8.48 26.66
N TYR A 322 8.13 7.21 27.03
CA TYR A 322 7.31 6.63 28.09
C TYR A 322 8.25 5.98 29.10
N ASN A 323 8.38 6.60 30.27
CA ASN A 323 9.36 6.20 31.30
C ASN A 323 10.80 6.09 30.74
N GLY A 324 11.21 7.08 29.93
CA GLY A 324 12.53 7.14 29.31
C GLY A 324 12.73 6.24 28.09
N LYS A 325 11.72 5.47 27.67
CA LYS A 325 11.79 4.56 26.53
C LYS A 325 10.93 5.07 25.36
N PRO A 326 11.38 4.95 24.10
CA PRO A 326 10.49 5.11 22.96
C PRO A 326 9.39 4.05 22.94
N LEU A 327 8.34 4.35 22.17
CA LEU A 327 7.14 3.53 22.04
C LEU A 327 7.45 2.07 21.63
N GLU A 328 8.35 1.86 20.67
CA GLU A 328 8.66 0.53 20.13
C GLU A 328 9.33 -0.39 21.17
N GLN A 329 10.00 0.17 22.18
CA GLN A 329 10.58 -0.56 23.32
C GLN A 329 9.54 -1.03 24.34
N LEU A 330 8.27 -0.65 24.19
CA LEU A 330 7.18 -1.20 25.01
C LEU A 330 6.74 -2.59 24.53
N ILE A 331 7.19 -3.01 23.34
CA ILE A 331 7.11 -4.35 22.74
C ILE A 331 5.69 -4.86 22.44
N ASN A 332 4.76 -4.80 23.40
CA ASN A 332 3.45 -5.45 23.30
C ASN A 332 2.40 -4.75 24.16
N LEU A 333 1.18 -5.31 24.19
CA LEU A 333 0.05 -4.76 24.94
C LEU A 333 0.35 -4.54 26.43
N SER A 334 1.08 -5.45 27.09
CA SER A 334 1.41 -5.32 28.51
C SER A 334 2.30 -4.10 28.76
N GLY A 335 3.30 -3.87 27.90
CA GLY A 335 4.15 -2.68 27.99
C GLY A 335 3.39 -1.37 27.70
N LEU A 336 2.43 -1.38 26.77
CA LEU A 336 1.55 -0.23 26.53
C LEU A 336 0.68 0.09 27.76
N GLN A 337 0.06 -0.94 28.37
CA GLN A 337 -0.82 -0.80 29.53
C GLN A 337 -0.09 -0.25 30.75
N GLN A 338 1.16 -0.68 31.00
CA GLN A 338 2.01 -0.13 32.06
C GLN A 338 2.29 1.36 31.91
N ASN A 339 2.12 1.91 30.69
CA ASN A 339 2.32 3.32 30.38
C ASN A 339 1.00 4.06 30.08
N ASN A 340 -0.15 3.46 30.43
CA ASN A 340 -1.49 4.00 30.18
C ASN A 340 -1.77 4.33 28.70
N ILE A 341 -1.21 3.55 27.78
CA ILE A 341 -1.44 3.70 26.34
C ILE A 341 -2.49 2.68 25.91
N VAL A 342 -3.57 3.18 25.31
CA VAL A 342 -4.61 2.36 24.69
C VAL A 342 -4.35 2.29 23.18
N PRO A 343 -4.07 1.11 22.61
CA PRO A 343 -3.96 0.96 21.16
C PRO A 343 -5.34 1.08 20.49
N VAL A 344 -5.36 1.19 19.17
CA VAL A 344 -6.62 1.16 18.40
C VAL A 344 -7.41 -0.12 18.71
N LYS A 345 -8.74 -0.01 18.79
CA LYS A 345 -9.58 -1.19 18.94
C LYS A 345 -9.50 -1.99 17.65
N LYS A 346 -9.12 -3.27 17.72
CA LYS A 346 -8.89 -4.17 16.57
C LYS A 346 -9.89 -5.32 16.60
N THR A 347 -10.52 -5.63 15.47
CA THR A 347 -11.49 -6.74 15.34
C THR A 347 -11.30 -7.46 14.01
N LEU A 348 -11.18 -8.79 14.03
CA LEU A 348 -11.05 -9.59 12.81
C LEU A 348 -12.34 -9.48 11.96
N VAL A 349 -12.20 -9.15 10.68
CA VAL A 349 -13.34 -9.07 9.74
C VAL A 349 -13.30 -10.13 8.64
N LEU A 350 -12.09 -10.55 8.24
CA LEU A 350 -11.89 -11.50 7.17
C LEU A 350 -10.61 -12.29 7.40
N ASP A 351 -10.69 -13.60 7.18
CA ASP A 351 -9.53 -14.48 7.04
C ASP A 351 -9.55 -15.09 5.63
N LEU A 352 -8.62 -14.69 4.76
CA LEU A 352 -8.59 -15.12 3.35
C LEU A 352 -8.46 -16.64 3.24
N MET A 353 -7.85 -17.30 4.22
CA MET A 353 -7.69 -18.75 4.23
C MET A 353 -8.96 -19.47 4.65
N THR A 354 -9.95 -18.85 5.29
CA THR A 354 -11.17 -19.58 5.74
C THR A 354 -12.47 -19.02 5.17
N ASP A 355 -12.46 -17.79 4.70
CA ASP A 355 -13.67 -17.07 4.28
C ASP A 355 -13.84 -17.01 2.76
N LEU A 356 -12.79 -17.30 1.98
CA LEU A 356 -12.89 -17.41 0.53
C LEU A 356 -13.37 -18.78 0.07
N ASN A 357 -14.21 -18.77 -0.97
CA ASN A 357 -14.71 -19.98 -1.65
C ASN A 357 -13.57 -20.78 -2.28
N THR A 358 -12.56 -20.08 -2.81
CA THR A 358 -11.36 -20.65 -3.42
C THR A 358 -10.13 -20.35 -2.58
N ILE A 359 -9.04 -21.08 -2.80
CA ILE A 359 -7.75 -20.76 -2.20
C ILE A 359 -7.27 -19.43 -2.79
N TYR A 360 -6.78 -18.53 -1.94
CA TYR A 360 -5.98 -17.38 -2.37
C TYR A 360 -4.53 -17.86 -2.53
N PRO A 361 -4.03 -18.06 -3.76
CA PRO A 361 -2.79 -18.80 -4.00
C PRO A 361 -1.52 -17.95 -3.85
N HIS A 362 -1.65 -16.62 -3.80
CA HIS A 362 -0.52 -15.69 -3.82
C HIS A 362 0.14 -15.59 -2.44
N ASP A 363 1.43 -15.29 -2.41
CA ASP A 363 2.18 -14.97 -1.20
C ASP A 363 1.84 -13.57 -0.66
N LYS A 364 1.65 -12.61 -1.57
CA LYS A 364 1.39 -11.21 -1.26
C LYS A 364 -0.08 -10.88 -1.47
N ALA A 365 -0.76 -10.53 -0.39
CA ALA A 365 -2.00 -9.75 -0.42
C ALA A 365 -1.63 -8.35 0.06
N GLU A 366 -1.87 -7.35 -0.77
CA GLU A 366 -1.38 -5.99 -0.50
C GLU A 366 -2.51 -4.97 -0.57
N GLY A 367 -2.96 -4.57 -1.76
CA GLY A 367 -4.05 -3.61 -1.85
C GLY A 367 -5.38 -4.08 -1.23
N ILE A 368 -6.09 -3.15 -0.56
CA ILE A 368 -7.46 -3.29 -0.07
C ILE A 368 -8.26 -2.04 -0.44
N PHE A 369 -9.50 -2.24 -0.91
CA PHE A 369 -10.46 -1.16 -1.08
C PHE A 369 -11.85 -1.54 -0.55
N VAL A 370 -12.54 -0.60 0.12
CA VAL A 370 -13.92 -0.76 0.57
C VAL A 370 -14.87 -0.35 -0.56
N ILE A 371 -15.52 -1.32 -1.22
CA ILE A 371 -16.48 -1.06 -2.29
C ILE A 371 -17.80 -0.55 -1.70
N ASP A 372 -18.30 -1.24 -0.68
CA ASP A 372 -19.52 -0.89 0.04
C ASP A 372 -19.49 -1.48 1.47
N ASN A 373 -20.59 -1.36 2.22
CA ASN A 373 -20.66 -1.81 3.62
C ASN A 373 -20.41 -3.31 3.80
N ASN A 374 -20.61 -4.12 2.77
CA ASN A 374 -20.56 -5.58 2.82
C ASN A 374 -19.56 -6.17 1.82
N THR A 375 -18.90 -5.37 1.00
CA THR A 375 -18.02 -5.84 -0.07
C THR A 375 -16.70 -5.09 -0.06
N ILE A 376 -15.59 -5.84 -0.10
CA ILE A 376 -14.24 -5.28 -0.27
C ILE A 376 -13.56 -5.88 -1.49
N ALA A 377 -12.56 -5.19 -2.01
CA ALA A 377 -11.64 -5.70 -3.01
C ALA A 377 -10.25 -5.89 -2.38
N ILE A 378 -9.56 -6.97 -2.73
CA ILE A 378 -8.16 -7.21 -2.34
C ILE A 378 -7.35 -7.55 -3.59
N SER A 379 -6.17 -6.94 -3.75
CA SER A 379 -5.22 -7.28 -4.82
C SER A 379 -4.00 -8.04 -4.31
N ASN A 380 -3.47 -8.93 -5.15
CA ASN A 380 -2.12 -9.45 -4.97
C ASN A 380 -1.09 -8.60 -5.72
N ASP A 381 0.12 -8.61 -5.18
CA ASP A 381 1.33 -8.21 -5.91
C ASP A 381 2.00 -9.43 -6.53
N ASP A 382 2.17 -9.37 -7.85
CA ASP A 382 2.74 -10.43 -8.65
C ASP A 382 4.24 -10.25 -8.88
N ASP A 383 4.85 -9.18 -8.34
CA ASP A 383 6.27 -8.84 -8.52
C ASP A 383 6.68 -8.89 -10.01
N PHE A 384 5.83 -8.40 -10.92
CA PHE A 384 6.06 -8.44 -12.38
C PHE A 384 6.20 -9.86 -12.95
N GLY A 385 5.69 -10.85 -12.20
CA GLY A 385 5.80 -12.27 -12.46
C GLY A 385 7.17 -12.85 -12.14
N VAL A 386 8.08 -12.16 -11.45
CA VAL A 386 9.45 -12.63 -11.23
C VAL A 386 9.81 -12.74 -9.76
N THR A 387 10.81 -13.57 -9.47
CA THR A 387 11.42 -13.73 -8.15
C THR A 387 12.87 -14.14 -8.31
N GLY A 388 13.60 -14.32 -7.20
CA GLY A 388 14.92 -14.91 -7.21
C GLY A 388 15.90 -14.31 -6.22
N ASN A 389 17.07 -14.95 -6.13
CA ASN A 389 18.22 -14.50 -5.34
C ASN A 389 19.50 -14.68 -6.18
N GLY A 390 20.07 -13.56 -6.63
CA GLY A 390 21.21 -13.51 -7.55
C GLY A 390 20.91 -13.95 -8.98
N LYS A 391 19.80 -14.67 -9.21
CA LYS A 391 19.34 -15.12 -10.52
C LYS A 391 17.82 -14.97 -10.62
N TYR A 392 17.36 -14.45 -11.75
CA TYR A 392 15.93 -14.32 -12.06
C TYR A 392 15.29 -15.69 -12.24
N GLU A 393 14.10 -15.83 -11.68
CA GLU A 393 13.21 -16.98 -11.78
C GLU A 393 11.78 -16.49 -12.03
N GLN A 394 10.95 -17.35 -12.64
CA GLN A 394 9.54 -17.04 -12.81
C GLN A 394 8.83 -17.22 -11.46
N LYS A 395 8.07 -16.22 -11.00
CA LYS A 395 7.18 -16.34 -9.85
C LYS A 395 6.02 -17.25 -10.27
N VAL A 396 6.03 -18.49 -9.79
CA VAL A 396 5.04 -19.52 -10.15
C VAL A 396 4.21 -19.86 -8.92
N LEU A 397 2.88 -19.81 -9.06
CA LEU A 397 1.93 -20.20 -8.03
C LEU A 397 2.00 -21.72 -7.80
N PRO A 398 2.40 -22.20 -6.62
CA PRO A 398 2.61 -23.63 -6.37
C PRO A 398 1.33 -24.47 -6.51
N SER A 399 0.16 -23.88 -6.26
CA SER A 399 -1.13 -24.59 -6.30
C SER A 399 -1.63 -24.87 -7.72
N SER A 400 -1.20 -24.10 -8.72
CA SER A 400 -1.68 -24.19 -10.10
C SER A 400 -0.57 -24.39 -11.15
N ASN A 401 0.70 -24.19 -10.76
CA ASN A 401 1.85 -24.18 -11.66
C ASN A 401 1.70 -23.16 -12.81
N THR A 402 1.09 -22.02 -12.50
CA THR A 402 0.94 -20.88 -13.42
C THR A 402 1.76 -19.70 -12.93
N ILE A 403 2.09 -18.79 -13.84
CA ILE A 403 2.81 -17.54 -13.49
C ILE A 403 1.89 -16.69 -12.64
N ASP A 404 2.41 -16.11 -11.57
CA ASP A 404 1.67 -15.17 -10.74
C ASP A 404 1.27 -13.91 -11.54
N ARG A 405 0.05 -13.43 -11.33
CA ARG A 405 -0.58 -12.32 -12.06
C ARG A 405 -1.38 -11.45 -11.11
N ASN A 406 -1.35 -10.14 -11.33
CA ASN A 406 -2.24 -9.23 -10.60
C ASN A 406 -3.70 -9.65 -10.80
N THR A 407 -4.39 -9.81 -9.68
CA THR A 407 -5.76 -10.29 -9.55
C THR A 407 -6.45 -9.46 -8.49
N ILE A 408 -7.69 -9.06 -8.75
CA ILE A 408 -8.56 -8.50 -7.72
C ILE A 408 -9.55 -9.58 -7.26
N TYR A 409 -9.61 -9.82 -5.96
CA TYR A 409 -10.61 -10.63 -5.28
C TYR A 409 -11.72 -9.73 -4.74
N PHE A 410 -12.97 -9.99 -5.11
CA PHE A 410 -14.12 -9.24 -4.60
C PHE A 410 -14.86 -10.08 -3.57
N ILE A 411 -14.85 -9.61 -2.33
CA ILE A 411 -15.16 -10.44 -1.17
C ILE A 411 -16.36 -9.86 -0.45
N LYS A 412 -17.45 -10.64 -0.40
CA LYS A 412 -18.59 -10.36 0.45
C LYS A 412 -18.27 -10.73 1.89
N LEU A 413 -18.30 -9.75 2.78
CA LEU A 413 -18.03 -9.93 4.20
C LEU A 413 -19.19 -10.65 4.88
N LYS A 414 -18.84 -11.51 5.86
CA LYS A 414 -19.82 -12.22 6.70
C LYS A 414 -20.66 -11.28 7.57
N LYS A 415 -20.13 -10.10 7.87
CA LYS A 415 -20.79 -9.04 8.65
C LYS A 415 -20.55 -7.69 7.98
N PRO A 416 -21.55 -6.79 7.96
CA PRO A 416 -21.37 -5.41 7.53
C PRO A 416 -20.29 -4.68 8.35
N LEU A 417 -19.62 -3.71 7.72
CA LEU A 417 -18.56 -2.89 8.36
C LEU A 417 -19.12 -1.82 9.32
N LYS A 418 -20.32 -1.31 9.03
CA LYS A 418 -21.08 -0.31 9.79
C LYS A 418 -22.35 -0.90 10.37
#